data_AF-A0A3A9DTZ1-F1
#
_entry.id   AF-A0A3A9DTZ1-F1
#
_cell.length_a   1.000
_cell.length_b   1.000
_cell.length_c   1.000
_cell.angle_alpha   90.00
_cell.angle_beta   90.00
_cell.angle_gamma   90.00
#
_symmetry.space_group_name_H-M   'P 1'
#
loop_
_entity.id
_entity.type
_entity.pdbx_description
1 polymer ?
#
loop_
_entity_poly.entity_id
_entity_poly.type
_entity_poly.pdbx_seq_one_letter_code
_entity_poly.pdbx_strand_id
1 'polypeptide(L)'
;MENLNQNQIKWNERLKVGVDYIDTAHEKFFSVVRKLIRLNEEEQDDKWLCTEGMKFFKNYTIEHFAQEEAYMRSIHYEKYEEHKLLHDNWRNITLPALERDLETSNFSPDSVRHFISMCISYINIHIIMEDRAITGAFSTERVVKRAEGTSDISILKEMISHFMQYMFSLDTHLVSTYYSGEDFGKSIYYKAIYTSQKDEKFQLYFVFEENLVMYIESEVTGIKVFKVSKMAITTIEQFAQGIIQYLGTYFN
;
A
#
# COMPACT_ATOMS: atom_id res chain seq x y z
N MET A 1 11.98 -3.32 -19.47
CA MET A 1 11.44 -2.84 -18.18
C MET A 1 12.53 -1.97 -17.58
N GLU A 2 12.20 -0.79 -17.07
CA GLU A 2 13.20 0.21 -16.66
C GLU A 2 13.97 -0.20 -15.40
N ASN A 3 15.20 0.29 -15.29
CA ASN A 3 16.08 0.07 -14.15
C ASN A 3 15.57 0.89 -12.95
N LEU A 4 15.43 0.22 -11.80
CA LEU A 4 15.09 0.85 -10.52
C LEU A 4 16.25 1.77 -10.12
N ASN A 5 16.09 3.09 -10.15
CA ASN A 5 17.17 4.01 -9.77
C ASN A 5 17.09 4.34 -8.27
N GLN A 6 18.15 4.04 -7.51
CA GLN A 6 18.22 4.32 -6.06
C GLN A 6 17.93 5.78 -5.68
N ASN A 7 18.18 6.74 -6.57
CA ASN A 7 17.95 8.17 -6.32
C ASN A 7 16.46 8.55 -6.33
N GLN A 8 15.59 7.66 -6.82
CA GLN A 8 14.14 7.88 -6.88
C GLN A 8 13.45 7.49 -5.58
N ILE A 9 14.04 6.59 -4.78
CA ILE A 9 13.44 6.12 -3.52
C ILE A 9 13.90 7.00 -2.35
N LYS A 10 13.02 7.94 -1.98
CA LYS A 10 13.26 8.88 -0.88
C LYS A 10 12.17 8.78 0.16
N TRP A 11 12.56 8.99 1.41
CA TRP A 11 11.61 9.21 2.49
C TRP A 11 10.72 10.40 2.14
N ASN A 12 9.43 10.26 2.41
CA ASN A 12 8.45 11.30 2.19
C ASN A 12 7.76 11.59 3.51
N GLU A 13 7.74 12.87 3.92
CA GLU A 13 7.12 13.34 5.15
C GLU A 13 5.64 12.94 5.29
N ARG A 14 4.95 12.65 4.17
CA ARG A 14 3.57 12.13 4.20
C ARG A 14 3.44 10.76 4.87
N LEU A 15 4.54 10.03 5.01
CA LEU A 15 4.62 8.71 5.64
C LEU A 15 4.80 8.82 7.17
N LYS A 16 4.89 10.04 7.70
CA LYS A 16 4.99 10.24 9.15
C LYS A 16 3.71 9.80 9.84
N VAL A 17 3.90 8.96 10.85
CA VAL A 17 2.91 8.56 11.84
C VAL A 17 2.86 9.58 12.97
N GLY A 18 3.97 10.28 13.25
CA GLY A 18 4.06 11.26 14.34
C GLY A 18 4.57 10.67 15.65
N VAL A 19 5.25 9.52 15.58
CA VAL A 19 5.93 8.86 16.70
C VAL A 19 7.39 8.71 16.33
N ASP A 20 8.27 9.50 16.95
CA ASP A 20 9.65 9.73 16.48
C ASP A 20 10.44 8.45 16.17
N TYR A 21 10.35 7.43 17.04
CA TYR A 21 11.10 6.19 16.82
C TYR A 21 10.48 5.28 15.75
N ILE A 22 9.16 5.34 15.55
CA ILE A 22 8.47 4.65 14.44
C ILE A 22 8.83 5.35 13.13
N ASP A 23 8.75 6.68 13.08
CA ASP A 23 9.12 7.47 11.90
C ASP A 23 10.59 7.28 11.52
N THR A 24 11.49 7.24 12.52
CA THR A 24 12.90 6.90 12.31
C THR A 24 13.07 5.49 11.76
N ALA A 25 12.27 4.53 12.26
CA ALA A 25 12.30 3.17 11.77
C ALA A 25 11.81 3.09 10.30
N HIS A 26 10.76 3.86 9.97
CA HIS A 26 10.23 3.99 8.61
C HIS A 26 11.27 4.55 7.65
N GLU A 27 11.89 5.68 7.99
CA GLU A 27 12.93 6.30 7.15
C GLU A 27 14.10 5.34 6.87
N LYS A 28 14.47 4.53 7.85
CA LYS A 28 15.55 3.54 7.69
C LYS A 28 15.17 2.40 6.73
N PHE A 29 13.89 2.04 6.54
CA PHE A 29 13.50 1.13 5.45
C PHE A 29 13.90 1.65 4.08
N PHE A 30 13.72 2.95 3.82
CA PHE A 30 14.11 3.54 2.54
C PHE A 30 15.62 3.41 2.31
N SER A 31 16.42 3.50 3.38
CA SER A 31 17.86 3.24 3.31
C SER A 31 18.18 1.77 3.00
N VAL A 32 17.45 0.84 3.62
CA VAL A 32 17.57 -0.60 3.34
C VAL A 32 17.25 -0.92 1.88
N VAL A 33 16.13 -0.39 1.39
CA VAL A 33 15.67 -0.58 0.02
C VAL A 33 16.66 0.02 -0.99
N ARG A 34 17.16 1.23 -0.76
CA ARG A 34 18.17 1.83 -1.65
C ARG A 34 19.42 0.96 -1.74
N LYS A 35 19.85 0.37 -0.62
CA LYS A 35 20.96 -0.58 -0.60
C LYS A 35 20.64 -1.82 -1.45
N LEU A 36 19.44 -2.40 -1.32
CA LEU A 36 19.00 -3.53 -2.16
C LEU A 36 19.03 -3.21 -3.65
N ILE A 37 18.54 -2.03 -4.04
CA ILE A 37 18.54 -1.58 -5.43
C ILE A 37 19.96 -1.44 -5.95
N ARG A 38 20.84 -0.79 -5.18
CA ARG A 38 22.23 -0.60 -5.56
C ARG A 38 22.95 -1.93 -5.78
N LEU A 39 22.74 -2.90 -4.89
CA LEU A 39 23.30 -4.24 -5.02
C LEU A 39 22.81 -4.94 -6.30
N ASN A 40 21.52 -4.77 -6.64
CA ASN A 40 20.95 -5.30 -7.88
C ASN A 40 21.47 -4.59 -9.16
N GLU A 41 21.84 -3.31 -9.08
CA GLU A 41 22.39 -2.55 -10.22
C GLU A 41 23.89 -2.82 -10.44
N GLU A 42 24.69 -2.85 -9.37
CA GLU A 42 26.16 -2.93 -9.44
C GLU A 42 26.68 -4.38 -9.54
N GLU A 43 25.96 -5.35 -8.98
CA GLU A 43 26.47 -6.70 -8.74
C GLU A 43 25.46 -7.79 -9.16
N GLN A 44 24.93 -7.71 -10.39
CA GLN A 44 23.91 -8.65 -10.93
C GLN A 44 24.29 -10.14 -10.81
N ASP A 45 25.57 -10.47 -10.67
CA ASP A 45 26.07 -11.84 -10.53
C ASP A 45 26.33 -12.28 -9.08
N ASP A 46 26.26 -11.37 -8.09
CA ASP A 46 26.55 -11.71 -6.70
C ASP A 46 25.29 -12.05 -5.90
N LYS A 47 24.84 -13.30 -6.06
CA LYS A 47 23.71 -13.89 -5.30
C LYS A 47 23.89 -13.76 -3.79
N TRP A 48 25.13 -13.73 -3.30
CA TRP A 48 25.39 -13.60 -1.88
C TRP A 48 24.94 -12.23 -1.37
N LEU A 49 25.22 -11.15 -2.11
CA LEU A 49 24.80 -9.80 -1.74
C LEU A 49 23.29 -9.62 -1.75
N CYS A 50 22.60 -10.16 -2.75
CA CYS A 50 21.14 -10.16 -2.78
C CYS A 50 20.57 -10.89 -1.55
N THR A 51 21.11 -12.07 -1.23
CA THR A 51 20.69 -12.86 -0.07
C THR A 51 20.89 -12.12 1.26
N GLU A 52 22.05 -11.48 1.45
CA GLU A 52 22.33 -10.72 2.67
C GLU A 52 21.47 -9.47 2.79
N GLY A 53 21.22 -8.77 1.68
CA GLY A 53 20.29 -7.64 1.64
C GLY A 53 18.88 -8.05 2.06
N MET A 54 18.39 -9.20 1.58
CA MET A 54 17.06 -9.71 1.93
C MET A 54 16.97 -10.12 3.40
N LYS A 55 17.98 -10.82 3.93
CA LYS A 55 18.04 -11.16 5.36
C LYS A 55 18.00 -9.91 6.22
N PHE A 56 18.75 -8.88 5.83
CA PHE A 56 18.75 -7.60 6.53
C PHE A 56 17.37 -6.93 6.47
N PHE A 57 16.72 -6.89 5.30
CA PHE A 57 15.35 -6.39 5.16
C PHE A 57 14.38 -7.14 6.05
N LYS A 58 14.36 -8.47 6.00
CA LYS A 58 13.49 -9.33 6.80
C LYS A 58 13.65 -9.10 8.29
N ASN A 59 14.89 -9.13 8.79
CA ASN A 59 15.18 -8.93 10.20
C ASN A 59 14.72 -7.54 10.64
N TYR A 60 14.99 -6.53 9.83
CA TYR A 60 14.60 -5.16 10.12
C TYR A 60 13.07 -4.97 10.12
N THR A 61 12.34 -5.58 9.18
CA THR A 61 10.87 -5.58 9.18
C THR A 61 10.29 -6.24 10.42
N ILE A 62 10.81 -7.40 10.81
CA ILE A 62 10.32 -8.13 11.99
C ILE A 62 10.58 -7.34 13.28
N GLU A 63 11.75 -6.73 13.41
CA GLU A 63 12.09 -5.88 14.54
C GLU A 63 11.16 -4.67 14.63
N HIS A 64 10.96 -3.99 13.51
CA HIS A 64 10.06 -2.83 13.42
C HIS A 64 8.62 -3.18 13.82
N PHE A 65 8.06 -4.26 13.27
CA PHE A 65 6.73 -4.74 13.65
C PHE A 65 6.62 -5.00 15.16
N ALA A 66 7.66 -5.59 15.78
CA ALA A 66 7.63 -5.84 17.22
C ALA A 66 7.63 -4.54 18.03
N GLN A 67 8.35 -3.51 17.59
CA GLN A 67 8.40 -2.19 18.24
C GLN A 67 7.07 -1.45 18.12
N GLU A 68 6.46 -1.48 16.93
CA GLU A 68 5.15 -0.90 16.67
C GLU A 68 4.04 -1.64 17.42
N GLU A 69 4.04 -2.97 17.41
CA GLU A 69 3.11 -3.78 18.19
C GLU A 69 3.23 -3.48 19.70
N ALA A 70 4.45 -3.26 20.22
CA ALA A 70 4.65 -2.85 21.61
C ALA A 70 4.08 -1.45 21.88
N TYR A 71 4.25 -0.52 20.94
CA TYR A 71 3.66 0.81 21.02
C TYR A 71 2.13 0.75 21.07
N MET A 72 1.51 0.07 20.10
CA MET A 72 0.07 -0.08 20.00
C MET A 72 -0.53 -0.64 21.29
N ARG A 73 0.09 -1.68 21.87
CA ARG A 73 -0.31 -2.22 23.19
C ARG A 73 -0.20 -1.19 24.31
N SER A 74 0.87 -0.39 24.34
CA SER A 74 1.09 0.61 25.39
C SER A 74 0.03 1.73 25.41
N ILE A 75 -0.52 2.07 24.24
CA ILE A 75 -1.57 3.07 24.09
C ILE A 75 -2.98 2.48 24.04
N HIS A 76 -3.12 1.15 24.19
CA HIS A 76 -4.38 0.42 24.06
C HIS A 76 -5.09 0.69 22.72
N TYR A 77 -4.32 0.66 21.63
CA TYR A 77 -4.85 0.88 20.29
C TYR A 77 -5.94 -0.14 19.95
N GLU A 78 -7.14 0.34 19.65
CA GLU A 78 -8.35 -0.48 19.50
C GLU A 78 -8.22 -1.53 18.39
N LYS A 79 -7.56 -1.19 17.28
CA LYS A 79 -7.39 -2.08 16.12
C LYS A 79 -6.09 -2.90 16.16
N TYR A 80 -5.46 -3.03 17.32
CA TYR A 80 -4.20 -3.75 17.47
C TYR A 80 -4.24 -5.17 16.89
N GLU A 81 -5.30 -5.95 17.13
CA GLU A 81 -5.39 -7.33 16.65
C GLU A 81 -5.49 -7.41 15.12
N GLU A 82 -6.25 -6.50 14.50
CA GLU A 82 -6.36 -6.40 13.04
C GLU A 82 -5.01 -6.02 12.41
N HIS A 83 -4.35 -5.00 12.96
CA HIS A 83 -3.04 -4.54 12.50
C HIS A 83 -1.98 -5.65 12.65
N LYS A 84 -1.95 -6.33 13.81
CA LYS A 84 -1.04 -7.46 14.04
C LYS A 84 -1.26 -8.60 13.06
N LEU A 85 -2.51 -8.88 12.66
CA LEU A 85 -2.78 -9.90 11.65
C LEU A 85 -2.14 -9.55 10.30
N LEU A 86 -2.08 -8.26 9.91
CA LEU A 86 -1.39 -7.81 8.71
C LEU A 86 0.12 -8.06 8.82
N HIS A 87 0.73 -7.72 9.96
CA HIS A 87 2.15 -8.04 10.24
C HIS A 87 2.43 -9.53 10.16
N ASP A 88 1.58 -10.36 10.77
CA ASP A 88 1.75 -11.80 10.80
C ASP A 88 1.56 -12.43 9.42
N ASN A 89 0.62 -11.94 8.61
CA ASN A 89 0.47 -12.39 7.22
C ASN A 89 1.70 -12.05 6.38
N TRP A 90 2.24 -10.83 6.49
CA TRP A 90 3.46 -10.48 5.78
C TRP A 90 4.64 -11.34 6.21
N ARG A 91 4.84 -11.47 7.53
CA ARG A 91 5.94 -12.23 8.16
C ARG A 91 5.89 -13.72 7.81
N ASN A 92 4.72 -14.34 7.88
CA ASN A 92 4.58 -15.80 7.86
C ASN A 92 4.12 -16.35 6.50
N ILE A 93 3.54 -15.52 5.62
CA ILE A 93 2.99 -15.96 4.34
C ILE A 93 3.70 -15.27 3.18
N THR A 94 3.59 -13.93 3.09
CA THR A 94 4.03 -13.20 1.90
C THR A 94 5.55 -13.20 1.76
N LEU A 95 6.28 -12.83 2.82
CA LEU A 95 7.75 -12.75 2.75
C LEU A 95 8.39 -14.13 2.47
N PRO A 96 7.98 -15.25 3.11
CA PRO A 96 8.47 -16.59 2.76
C PRO A 96 8.14 -17.02 1.32
N ALA A 97 6.98 -16.60 0.77
CA ALA A 97 6.66 -16.89 -0.62
C ALA A 97 7.58 -16.13 -1.58
N LEU A 98 7.85 -14.85 -1.31
CA LEU A 98 8.79 -14.05 -2.09
C LEU A 98 10.23 -14.58 -2.00
N GLU A 99 10.67 -15.05 -0.82
CA GLU A 99 11.96 -15.74 -0.64
C GLU A 99 12.05 -17.01 -1.52
N ARG A 100 10.98 -17.82 -1.53
CA ARG A 100 10.93 -19.03 -2.37
C ARG A 100 10.96 -18.72 -3.87
N ASP A 101 10.27 -17.67 -4.30
CA ASP A 101 10.26 -17.24 -5.71
C ASP A 101 11.67 -16.82 -6.17
N LEU A 102 12.45 -16.18 -5.29
CA LEU A 102 13.85 -15.84 -5.56
C LEU A 102 14.73 -17.09 -5.68
N GLU A 103 14.61 -18.02 -4.74
CA GLU A 103 15.40 -19.27 -4.76
C GLU A 103 15.10 -20.11 -6.01
N THR A 104 13.81 -20.31 -6.32
CA THR A 104 13.37 -21.11 -7.47
C THR A 104 13.73 -20.50 -8.82
N SER A 105 13.78 -19.17 -8.90
CA SER A 105 14.24 -18.45 -10.09
C SER A 105 15.76 -18.29 -10.15
N ASN A 106 16.50 -18.84 -9.18
CA ASN A 106 17.94 -18.71 -9.04
C ASN A 106 18.41 -17.25 -9.03
N PHE A 107 17.63 -16.39 -8.35
CA PHE A 107 17.85 -14.94 -8.26
C PHE A 107 17.92 -14.26 -9.63
N SER A 108 17.01 -14.60 -10.54
CA SER A 108 16.93 -13.92 -11.82
C SER A 108 16.73 -12.40 -11.61
N PRO A 109 17.24 -11.53 -12.51
CA PRO A 109 17.06 -10.10 -12.37
C PRO A 109 15.58 -9.67 -12.26
N ASP A 110 14.67 -10.41 -12.89
CA ASP A 110 13.23 -10.15 -12.80
C ASP A 110 12.66 -10.51 -11.42
N SER A 111 13.08 -11.61 -10.80
CA SER A 111 12.59 -11.99 -9.47
C SER A 111 13.15 -11.09 -8.38
N VAL A 112 14.42 -10.69 -8.47
CA VAL A 112 15.04 -9.71 -7.56
C VAL A 112 14.33 -8.37 -7.65
N ARG A 113 14.09 -7.87 -8.86
CA ARG A 113 13.28 -6.66 -9.06
C ARG A 113 11.88 -6.82 -8.46
N HIS A 114 11.21 -7.93 -8.73
CA HIS A 114 9.88 -8.19 -8.18
C HIS A 114 9.85 -8.19 -6.65
N PHE A 115 10.84 -8.81 -6.00
CA PHE A 115 10.99 -8.81 -4.54
C PHE A 115 11.13 -7.39 -3.99
N ILE A 116 12.08 -6.61 -4.53
CA ILE A 116 12.33 -5.23 -4.10
C ILE A 116 11.07 -4.38 -4.26
N SER A 117 10.43 -4.49 -5.43
CA SER A 117 9.15 -3.88 -5.75
C SER A 117 8.06 -4.19 -4.74
N MET A 118 7.84 -5.47 -4.40
CA MET A 118 6.83 -5.88 -3.42
C MET A 118 7.14 -5.35 -2.02
N CYS A 119 8.40 -5.33 -1.62
CA CYS A 119 8.83 -4.77 -0.34
C CYS A 119 8.52 -3.27 -0.23
N ILE A 120 8.84 -2.51 -1.29
CA ILE A 120 8.56 -1.07 -1.36
C ILE A 120 7.06 -0.82 -1.32
N SER A 121 6.29 -1.47 -2.19
CA SER A 121 4.85 -1.24 -2.30
C SER A 121 4.14 -1.60 -1.02
N TYR A 122 4.45 -2.77 -0.43
CA TYR A 122 3.82 -3.19 0.81
C TYR A 122 4.11 -2.22 1.96
N ILE A 123 5.38 -1.85 2.20
CA ILE A 123 5.73 -0.93 3.29
C ILE A 123 5.06 0.42 3.10
N ASN A 124 5.12 1.01 1.90
CA ASN A 124 4.51 2.31 1.66
C ASN A 124 3.00 2.27 1.86
N ILE A 125 2.31 1.25 1.33
CA ILE A 125 0.87 1.13 1.49
C ILE A 125 0.53 0.88 2.95
N HIS A 126 1.23 -0.02 3.64
CA HIS A 126 1.01 -0.32 5.05
C HIS A 126 1.16 0.92 5.93
N ILE A 127 2.26 1.67 5.78
CA ILE A 127 2.47 2.92 6.53
C ILE A 127 1.31 3.89 6.32
N ILE A 128 0.91 4.10 5.06
CA ILE A 128 -0.12 5.09 4.76
C ILE A 128 -1.48 4.65 5.30
N MET A 129 -1.81 3.36 5.13
CA MET A 129 -3.14 2.80 5.40
C MET A 129 -3.38 2.41 6.85
N GLU A 130 -2.35 1.91 7.52
CA GLU A 130 -2.46 1.26 8.82
C GLU A 130 -1.70 2.06 9.89
N ASP A 131 -0.40 2.28 9.71
CA ASP A 131 0.45 2.84 10.78
C ASP A 131 0.05 4.28 11.11
N ARG A 132 -0.28 5.09 10.11
CA ARG A 132 -0.77 6.46 10.33
C ARG A 132 -2.14 6.50 11.04
N ALA A 133 -2.91 5.42 10.99
CA ALA A 133 -4.17 5.33 11.73
C ALA A 133 -3.93 5.14 13.24
N ILE A 134 -2.74 4.69 13.66
CA ILE A 134 -2.39 4.48 15.08
C ILE A 134 -2.49 5.78 15.87
N THR A 135 -2.08 6.91 15.28
CA THR A 135 -2.14 8.24 15.92
C THR A 135 -3.41 9.02 15.57
N GLY A 136 -4.37 8.38 14.88
CA GLY A 136 -5.64 9.00 14.48
C GLY A 136 -5.50 10.01 13.33
N ALA A 137 -4.37 10.01 12.60
CA ALA A 137 -4.18 10.89 11.44
C ALA A 137 -5.19 10.62 10.32
N PHE A 138 -5.76 9.40 10.29
CA PHE A 138 -6.78 8.98 9.35
C PHE A 138 -8.12 8.70 10.06
N SER A 139 -8.94 9.74 10.26
CA SER A 139 -10.28 9.62 10.85
C SER A 139 -11.38 9.98 9.85
N THR A 140 -12.36 9.09 9.71
CA THR A 140 -13.58 9.32 8.93
C THR A 140 -14.58 10.21 9.65
N GLU A 141 -14.45 10.41 10.96
CA GLU A 141 -15.47 11.07 11.79
C GLU A 141 -15.78 12.50 11.29
N ARG A 142 -14.77 13.24 10.86
CA ARG A 142 -14.95 14.60 10.31
C ARG A 142 -15.60 14.60 8.92
N VAL A 143 -15.31 13.60 8.10
CA VAL A 143 -15.88 13.45 6.75
C VAL A 143 -17.35 13.06 6.87
N VAL A 144 -17.63 12.07 7.72
CA VAL A 144 -18.97 11.57 8.02
C VAL A 144 -19.83 12.69 8.60
N LYS A 145 -19.38 13.41 9.64
CA LYS A 145 -20.13 14.54 10.21
C LYS A 145 -20.45 15.64 9.21
N ARG A 146 -19.59 15.89 8.22
CA ARG A 146 -19.86 16.86 7.14
C ARG A 146 -20.91 16.36 6.14
N ALA A 147 -21.02 15.05 5.97
CA ALA A 147 -21.93 14.42 5.04
C ALA A 147 -23.21 13.86 5.72
N GLU A 148 -23.35 14.01 7.04
CA GLU A 148 -24.55 13.65 7.79
C GLU A 148 -25.79 14.36 7.20
N GLY A 149 -26.87 13.59 6.99
CA GLY A 149 -28.11 14.11 6.40
C GLY A 149 -28.09 14.29 4.88
N THR A 150 -27.02 13.86 4.20
CA THR A 150 -26.95 13.83 2.73
C THR A 150 -27.25 12.44 2.16
N SER A 151 -27.25 12.29 0.83
CA SER A 151 -27.45 10.98 0.18
C SER A 151 -26.21 10.09 0.31
N ASP A 152 -26.39 8.76 0.27
CA ASP A 152 -25.28 7.78 0.29
C ASP A 152 -24.22 8.05 -0.79
N ILE A 153 -24.65 8.52 -1.97
CA ILE A 153 -23.75 8.90 -3.07
C ILE A 153 -22.87 10.10 -2.68
N SER A 154 -23.42 11.07 -1.95
CA SER A 154 -22.67 12.24 -1.49
C SER A 154 -21.63 11.85 -0.44
N ILE A 155 -22.00 10.96 0.48
CA ILE A 155 -21.06 10.40 1.47
C ILE A 155 -19.96 9.62 0.77
N LEU A 156 -20.31 8.73 -0.17
CA LEU A 156 -19.34 7.95 -0.94
C LEU A 156 -18.34 8.86 -1.67
N LYS A 157 -18.82 9.93 -2.31
CA LYS A 157 -17.98 10.94 -2.97
C LYS A 157 -17.00 11.59 -1.99
N GLU A 158 -17.48 12.08 -0.85
CA GLU A 158 -16.63 12.76 0.14
C GLU A 158 -15.61 11.79 0.76
N MET A 159 -16.00 10.54 1.00
CA MET A 159 -15.10 9.50 1.50
C MET A 159 -14.00 9.17 0.49
N ILE A 160 -14.34 8.89 -0.78
CA ILE A 160 -13.34 8.62 -1.83
C ILE A 160 -12.43 9.84 -2.02
N SER A 161 -12.99 11.04 -2.00
CA SER A 161 -12.19 12.27 -2.18
C SER A 161 -11.20 12.47 -1.03
N HIS A 162 -11.65 12.26 0.22
CA HIS A 162 -10.78 12.31 1.38
C HIS A 162 -9.70 11.23 1.33
N PHE A 163 -10.05 10.01 0.93
CA PHE A 163 -9.10 8.92 0.76
C PHE A 163 -8.02 9.28 -0.27
N MET A 164 -8.41 9.78 -1.44
CA MET A 164 -7.48 10.19 -2.51
C MET A 164 -6.56 11.33 -2.08
N GLN A 165 -7.11 12.32 -1.38
CA GLN A 165 -6.33 13.44 -0.85
C GLN A 165 -5.33 12.96 0.23
N TYR A 166 -5.76 12.07 1.10
CA TYR A 166 -4.92 11.56 2.19
C TYR A 166 -3.81 10.63 1.70
N MET A 167 -4.12 9.76 0.73
CA MET A 167 -3.18 8.77 0.18
C MET A 167 -2.17 9.43 -0.76
N PHE A 168 -2.64 10.31 -1.65
CA PHE A 168 -1.85 10.79 -2.80
C PHE A 168 -1.82 12.30 -2.96
N SER A 169 -2.44 13.07 -2.04
CA SER A 169 -2.60 14.52 -2.18
C SER A 169 -3.26 14.92 -3.50
N LEU A 170 -4.19 14.07 -3.97
CA LEU A 170 -4.95 14.29 -5.18
C LEU A 170 -6.29 14.98 -4.88
N ASP A 171 -6.46 16.17 -5.47
CA ASP A 171 -7.74 16.86 -5.48
C ASP A 171 -8.68 16.21 -6.51
N THR A 172 -9.73 15.53 -6.01
CA THR A 172 -10.71 14.87 -6.86
C THR A 172 -12.00 15.68 -7.01
N HIS A 173 -12.67 15.52 -8.15
CA HIS A 173 -14.00 16.08 -8.38
C HIS A 173 -14.93 15.03 -8.98
N LEU A 174 -16.22 15.11 -8.61
CA LEU A 174 -17.25 14.21 -9.14
C LEU A 174 -17.63 14.64 -10.55
N VAL A 175 -17.45 13.74 -11.51
CA VAL A 175 -17.84 13.98 -12.92
C VAL A 175 -19.28 13.57 -13.16
N SER A 176 -19.69 12.40 -12.68
CA SER A 176 -21.06 11.89 -12.82
C SER A 176 -21.41 10.93 -11.68
N THR A 177 -22.66 10.94 -11.22
CA THR A 177 -23.23 9.92 -10.33
C THR A 177 -23.92 8.79 -11.09
N TYR A 178 -23.95 8.88 -12.42
CA TYR A 178 -24.63 7.92 -13.29
C TYR A 178 -23.62 7.39 -14.30
N TYR A 179 -23.34 6.09 -14.21
CA TYR A 179 -22.57 5.37 -15.21
C TYR A 179 -23.54 4.72 -16.19
N SER A 180 -23.39 5.02 -17.47
CA SER A 180 -24.23 4.52 -18.56
C SER A 180 -23.45 3.76 -19.64
N GLY A 181 -22.21 3.35 -19.31
CA GLY A 181 -21.33 2.62 -20.24
C GLY A 181 -20.33 3.53 -20.96
N GLU A 182 -20.00 4.68 -20.36
CA GLU A 182 -18.99 5.59 -20.87
C GLU A 182 -17.63 4.89 -21.04
N ASP A 183 -16.94 5.21 -22.13
CA ASP A 183 -15.59 4.68 -22.39
C ASP A 183 -14.55 5.49 -21.62
N PHE A 184 -13.88 4.82 -20.67
CA PHE A 184 -12.75 5.37 -19.90
C PHE A 184 -11.39 5.04 -20.52
N GLY A 185 -11.37 4.45 -21.72
CA GLY A 185 -10.16 3.97 -22.37
C GLY A 185 -9.65 2.68 -21.73
N LYS A 186 -8.35 2.41 -21.90
CA LYS A 186 -7.73 1.22 -21.29
C LYS A 186 -7.80 1.34 -19.77
N SER A 187 -8.39 0.32 -19.16
CA SER A 187 -8.73 0.34 -17.74
C SER A 187 -8.49 -1.02 -17.08
N ILE A 188 -8.18 -0.98 -15.79
CA ILE A 188 -8.11 -2.14 -14.91
C ILE A 188 -9.41 -2.21 -14.11
N TYR A 189 -10.04 -3.38 -14.13
CA TYR A 189 -11.29 -3.64 -13.42
C TYR A 189 -10.99 -4.46 -12.19
N TYR A 190 -11.28 -3.89 -11.02
CA TYR A 190 -11.24 -4.62 -9.76
C TYR A 190 -12.68 -4.86 -9.28
N LYS A 191 -13.04 -6.14 -9.18
CA LYS A 191 -14.34 -6.57 -8.69
C LYS A 191 -14.16 -7.18 -7.31
N ALA A 192 -14.89 -6.65 -6.34
CA ALA A 192 -14.98 -7.24 -5.01
C ALA A 192 -16.42 -7.69 -4.73
N ILE A 193 -16.54 -8.85 -4.11
CA ILE A 193 -17.83 -9.44 -3.72
C ILE A 193 -17.80 -9.61 -2.21
N TYR A 194 -18.77 -9.02 -1.55
CA TYR A 194 -18.89 -9.05 -0.11
C TYR A 194 -20.24 -9.60 0.31
N THR A 195 -20.25 -10.13 1.51
CA THR A 195 -21.46 -10.55 2.22
C THR A 195 -21.51 -9.75 3.52
N SER A 196 -22.60 -9.03 3.75
CA SER A 196 -22.80 -8.29 4.99
C SER A 196 -23.04 -9.24 6.16
N GLN A 197 -23.03 -8.71 7.39
CA GLN A 197 -23.40 -9.49 8.58
C GLN A 197 -24.85 -10.03 8.54
N LYS A 198 -25.69 -9.46 7.67
CA LYS A 198 -27.09 -9.89 7.44
C LYS A 198 -27.24 -10.85 6.26
N ASP A 199 -26.15 -11.41 5.76
CA ASP A 199 -26.09 -12.31 4.59
C ASP A 199 -26.52 -11.66 3.25
N GLU A 200 -26.47 -10.33 3.18
CA GLU A 200 -26.74 -9.60 1.94
C GLU A 200 -25.47 -9.52 1.09
N LYS A 201 -25.59 -9.88 -0.19
CA LYS A 201 -24.46 -9.84 -1.12
C LYS A 201 -24.42 -8.51 -1.86
N PHE A 202 -23.26 -7.88 -1.84
CA PHE A 202 -23.01 -6.66 -2.61
C PHE A 202 -21.74 -6.81 -3.46
N GLN A 203 -21.77 -6.17 -4.62
CA GLN A 203 -20.67 -6.19 -5.59
C GLN A 203 -20.17 -4.76 -5.78
N LEU A 204 -18.89 -4.55 -5.52
CA LEU A 204 -18.23 -3.29 -5.84
C LEU A 204 -17.37 -3.48 -7.08
N TYR A 205 -17.43 -2.48 -7.95
CA TYR A 205 -16.63 -2.40 -9.16
C TYR A 205 -15.82 -1.12 -9.10
N PHE A 206 -14.50 -1.26 -9.09
CA PHE A 206 -13.59 -0.15 -9.31
C PHE A 206 -13.03 -0.27 -10.73
N VAL A 207 -13.05 0.85 -11.44
CA VAL A 207 -12.50 0.96 -12.80
C VAL A 207 -11.42 2.03 -12.73
N PHE A 208 -10.18 1.63 -12.96
CA PHE A 208 -9.02 2.52 -12.92
C PHE A 208 -8.43 2.65 -14.31
N GLU A 209 -8.37 3.88 -14.82
CA GLU A 209 -7.70 4.19 -16.09
C GLU A 209 -6.19 3.92 -15.99
N GLU A 210 -5.54 3.45 -17.06
CA GLU A 210 -4.13 3.04 -17.04
C GLU A 210 -3.20 4.14 -16.51
N ASN A 211 -3.42 5.42 -16.87
CA ASN A 211 -2.58 6.51 -16.38
C ASN A 211 -2.71 6.72 -14.87
N LEU A 212 -3.92 6.55 -14.31
CA LEU A 212 -4.12 6.61 -12.86
C LEU A 212 -3.39 5.46 -12.16
N VAL A 213 -3.42 4.26 -12.73
CA VAL A 213 -2.69 3.09 -12.17
C VAL A 213 -1.19 3.35 -12.15
N MET A 214 -0.64 3.86 -13.26
CA MET A 214 0.78 4.20 -13.35
C MET A 214 1.16 5.34 -12.40
N TYR A 215 0.28 6.34 -12.24
CA TYR A 215 0.46 7.43 -11.28
C TYR A 215 0.52 6.89 -9.85
N ILE A 216 -0.46 6.07 -9.45
CA ILE A 216 -0.53 5.49 -8.10
C ILE A 216 0.71 4.63 -7.82
N GLU A 217 1.11 3.75 -8.73
CA GLU A 217 2.33 2.94 -8.57
C GLU A 217 3.57 3.83 -8.46
N SER A 218 3.64 4.91 -9.25
CA SER A 218 4.75 5.86 -9.18
C SER A 218 4.81 6.58 -7.85
N GLU A 219 3.67 7.00 -7.33
CA GLU A 219 3.56 7.64 -6.02
C GLU A 219 3.93 6.67 -4.91
N VAL A 220 3.38 5.46 -4.91
CA VAL A 220 3.65 4.45 -3.88
C VAL A 220 5.12 4.06 -3.85
N THR A 221 5.73 3.86 -5.03
CA THR A 221 7.12 3.37 -5.10
C THR A 221 8.17 4.48 -5.09
N GLY A 222 7.78 5.71 -5.41
CA GLY A 222 8.69 6.81 -5.72
C GLY A 222 9.38 6.68 -7.08
N ILE A 223 9.05 5.65 -7.87
CA ILE A 223 9.71 5.34 -9.15
C ILE A 223 8.74 5.63 -10.28
N LYS A 224 9.17 6.40 -11.28
CA LYS A 224 8.29 6.72 -12.40
C LYS A 224 7.95 5.47 -13.21
N VAL A 225 6.66 5.21 -13.38
CA VAL A 225 6.10 4.10 -14.15
C VAL A 225 5.55 4.60 -15.48
N PHE A 226 5.84 3.88 -16.56
CA PHE A 226 5.40 4.22 -17.92
C PHE A 226 4.54 3.15 -18.59
N LYS A 227 4.30 2.02 -17.92
CA LYS A 227 3.37 0.99 -18.37
C LYS A 227 2.80 0.22 -17.20
N VAL A 228 1.57 -0.27 -17.34
CA VAL A 228 0.96 -1.19 -16.37
C VAL A 228 1.79 -2.47 -16.29
N SER A 229 2.37 -2.69 -15.11
CA SER A 229 3.16 -3.86 -14.75
C SER A 229 2.33 -4.81 -13.86
N LYS A 230 2.84 -6.02 -13.58
CA LYS A 230 2.22 -6.89 -12.57
C LYS A 230 2.21 -6.21 -11.18
N MET A 231 3.25 -5.43 -10.87
CA MET A 231 3.30 -4.63 -9.63
C MET A 231 2.24 -3.53 -9.63
N ALA A 232 2.00 -2.87 -10.75
CA ALA A 232 0.94 -1.88 -10.90
C ALA A 232 -0.43 -2.47 -10.55
N ILE A 233 -0.69 -3.69 -11.05
CA ILE A 233 -1.91 -4.44 -10.79
C ILE A 233 -2.02 -4.79 -9.31
N THR A 234 -0.96 -5.27 -8.67
CA THR A 234 -0.97 -5.58 -7.23
C THR A 234 -1.14 -4.32 -6.38
N THR A 235 -0.51 -3.22 -6.76
CA THR A 235 -0.62 -1.92 -6.08
C THR A 235 -2.06 -1.41 -6.16
N ILE A 236 -2.70 -1.47 -7.33
CA ILE A 236 -4.08 -1.00 -7.48
C ILE A 236 -5.09 -1.92 -6.78
N GLU A 237 -4.80 -3.23 -6.68
CA GLU A 237 -5.59 -4.15 -5.88
C GLU A 237 -5.56 -3.79 -4.39
N GLN A 238 -4.37 -3.59 -3.82
CA GLN A 238 -4.22 -3.16 -2.42
C GLN A 238 -4.89 -1.80 -2.18
N PHE A 239 -4.72 -0.88 -3.12
CA PHE A 239 -5.38 0.42 -3.09
C PHE A 239 -6.91 0.30 -3.08
N ALA A 240 -7.49 -0.56 -3.94
CA ALA A 240 -8.94 -0.78 -4.00
C ALA A 240 -9.49 -1.43 -2.72
N GLN A 241 -8.79 -2.44 -2.19
CA GLN A 241 -9.11 -3.04 -0.90
C GLN A 241 -9.09 -1.98 0.21
N GLY A 242 -8.12 -1.07 0.15
CA GLY A 242 -8.01 0.02 1.07
C GLY A 242 -9.17 1.01 1.04
N ILE A 243 -9.63 1.40 -0.16
CA ILE A 243 -10.85 2.18 -0.30
C ILE A 243 -12.02 1.42 0.34
N ILE A 244 -12.16 0.12 0.10
CA ILE A 244 -13.29 -0.64 0.61
C ILE A 244 -13.28 -0.72 2.13
N GLN A 245 -12.14 -1.00 2.74
CA GLN A 245 -12.00 -1.01 4.21
C GLN A 245 -12.34 0.36 4.80
N TYR A 246 -11.88 1.43 4.14
CA TYR A 246 -12.19 2.79 4.52
C TYR A 246 -13.70 3.10 4.42
N LEU A 247 -14.35 2.72 3.33
CA LEU A 247 -15.81 2.84 3.14
C LEU A 247 -16.59 2.02 4.17
N GLY A 248 -16.12 0.82 4.48
CA GLY A 248 -16.73 -0.08 5.48
C GLY A 248 -16.81 0.54 6.87
N THR A 249 -15.92 1.49 7.22
CA THR A 249 -16.05 2.20 8.52
C THR A 249 -17.32 3.03 8.66
N TYR A 250 -17.98 3.38 7.55
CA TYR A 250 -19.25 4.11 7.53
C TYR A 250 -20.46 3.21 7.23
N PHE A 251 -20.31 2.28 6.28
CA PHE A 251 -21.43 1.47 5.78
C PHE A 251 -21.65 0.13 6.51
N ASN A 252 -20.87 -0.17 7.56
CA ASN A 252 -21.03 -1.37 8.40
C ASN A 252 -22.11 -1.23 9.47
#